data_AF-A0A399YYT7-F1
#
_entry.id   AF-A0A399YYT7-F1
#
_cell.length_a   1.000
_cell.length_b   1.000
_cell.length_c   1.000
_cell.angle_alpha   90.00
_cell.angle_beta   90.00
_cell.angle_gamma   90.00
#
_symmetry.space_group_name_H-M   'P 1'
#
loop_
_entity.id
_entity.type
_entity.pdbx_description
1 polymer ?
#
loop_
_entity_poly.entity_id
_entity_poly.type
_entity_poly.pdbx_seq_one_letter_code
_entity_poly.pdbx_strand_id
1 'polypeptide(L)' 'MAIDTSKTYQAIIRMKNGGEMVFNLFDDESPVTVNNFVYLANQGYYDGTTF' A
#
# COMPACT_ATOMS: atom_id res chain seq x y z
N MET A 1 9.24 7.16 9.26
CA MET A 1 8.42 5.99 9.64
C MET A 1 9.04 4.77 8.97
N ALA A 2 9.16 3.65 9.67
CA ALA A 2 9.68 2.40 9.13
C ALA A 2 8.67 1.29 9.38
N ILE A 3 8.39 0.47 8.38
CA ILE A 3 7.59 -0.76 8.50
C ILE A 3 8.36 -1.80 9.32
N ASP A 4 7.60 -2.71 9.93
CA ASP A 4 8.09 -3.84 10.69
C ASP A 4 8.04 -5.08 9.80
N THR A 5 9.22 -5.52 9.34
CA THR A 5 9.33 -6.63 8.39
C THR A 5 9.05 -8.01 8.99
N SER A 6 8.67 -8.07 10.27
CA SER A 6 8.13 -9.30 10.88
C SER A 6 6.63 -9.46 10.66
N LYS A 7 5.96 -8.45 10.07
CA LYS A 7 4.51 -8.44 9.83
C LYS A 7 4.20 -8.58 8.35
N THR A 8 3.02 -9.09 8.06
CA THR A 8 2.48 -9.10 6.70
C THR A 8 1.66 -7.85 6.45
N TYR A 9 1.89 -7.21 5.31
CA TYR A 9 1.17 -6.01 4.90
C TYR A 9 0.23 -6.29 3.73
N GLN A 10 -0.96 -5.70 3.80
CA GLN A 10 -1.93 -5.68 2.71
C GLN A 10 -2.40 -4.26 2.43
N ALA A 11 -2.64 -3.96 1.16
CA ALA A 11 -3.24 -2.72 0.71
C ALA A 11 -4.58 -3.00 0.03
N ILE A 12 -5.57 -2.16 0.30
CA ILE A 12 -6.87 -2.20 -0.35
C ILE A 12 -7.01 -0.91 -1.15
N ILE A 13 -7.17 -1.04 -2.46
CA ILE A 13 -7.49 0.09 -3.35
C ILE A 13 -8.98 0.05 -3.63
N ARG A 14 -9.67 1.14 -3.30
CA ARG A 14 -11.10 1.33 -3.62
C ARG A 14 -11.24 2.16 -4.87
N MET A 15 -11.86 1.56 -5.89
CA MET A 15 -12.18 2.22 -7.14
C MET A 15 -13.45 3.06 -7.01
N LYS A 16 -13.60 4.08 -7.86
CA LYS A 16 -14.75 4.99 -7.84
C LYS A 16 -16.12 4.29 -7.96
N ASN A 17 -16.16 3.15 -8.64
CA ASN A 17 -17.38 2.34 -8.79
C ASN A 17 -17.68 1.46 -7.55
N GLY A 18 -16.90 1.58 -6.47
CA GLY A 18 -17.04 0.77 -5.26
C GLY A 18 -16.34 -0.60 -5.33
N GLY A 19 -15.65 -0.92 -6.44
CA GLY A 19 -14.83 -2.12 -6.52
C GLY A 19 -13.60 -2.04 -5.62
N GLU A 20 -13.22 -3.16 -5.00
CA GLU A 20 -12.03 -3.24 -4.16
C GLU A 20 -11.00 -4.19 -4.78
N MET A 21 -9.74 -3.77 -4.78
CA MET A 21 -8.60 -4.62 -5.13
C MET A 21 -7.72 -4.78 -3.90
N VAL A 22 -7.41 -6.04 -3.55
CA VAL A 22 -6.57 -6.38 -2.39
C VAL A 22 -5.21 -6.84 -2.89
N PHE A 23 -4.15 -6.27 -2.34
CA PHE A 23 -2.76 -6.56 -2.70
C PHE A 23 -1.96 -6.96 -1.47
N ASN A 24 -1.22 -8.07 -1.57
CA ASN A 24 -0.17 -8.40 -0.61
C ASN A 24 1.08 -7.59 -0.94
N LEU A 25 1.74 -7.05 0.08
CA LEU A 25 3.00 -6.34 -0.07
C LEU A 25 4.14 -7.25 0.43
N PHE A 26 5.13 -7.46 -0.42
CA PHE A 26 6.28 -8.34 -0.17
C PHE A 26 7.46 -7.51 0.36
N ASP A 27 7.38 -7.16 1.65
CA ASP A 27 8.41 -6.38 2.33
C ASP A 27 9.70 -7.17 2.60
N ASP A 28 9.62 -8.50 2.57
CA ASP A 28 10.77 -9.40 2.60
C ASP A 28 11.64 -9.30 1.33
N GLU A 29 11.01 -9.11 0.17
CA GLU A 29 11.71 -8.92 -1.09
C GLU A 29 12.12 -7.45 -1.33
N SER A 30 11.25 -6.49 -0.97
CA SER A 30 11.47 -5.07 -1.25
C SER A 30 11.06 -4.14 -0.10
N PRO A 31 11.79 -4.15 1.04
CA PRO A 31 11.38 -3.46 2.26
C PRO A 31 11.31 -1.94 2.10
N VAL A 32 12.24 -1.35 1.35
CA VAL A 32 12.29 0.11 1.12
C VAL A 32 11.10 0.57 0.27
N THR A 33 10.77 -0.18 -0.78
CA THR A 33 9.67 0.13 -1.68
C THR A 33 8.32 -0.01 -0.97
N VAL A 34 8.13 -1.12 -0.24
CA VAL A 34 6.92 -1.33 0.56
C VAL A 34 6.76 -0.26 1.62
N ASN A 35 7.85 0.13 2.30
CA ASN A 35 7.81 1.21 3.29
C ASN A 35 7.36 2.54 2.67
N ASN A 36 7.92 2.89 1.51
CA ASN A 36 7.55 4.12 0.80
C ASN A 36 6.07 4.10 0.38
N PHE A 37 5.62 3.00 -0.21
CA PHE A 37 4.22 2.83 -0.62
C PHE A 37 3.25 2.94 0.56
N VAL A 38 3.50 2.21 1.66
CA VAL A 38 2.68 2.25 2.88
C VAL A 38 2.65 3.65 3.47
N TYR A 39 3.80 4.34 3.52
CA TYR A 39 3.88 5.70 4.01
C TYR A 39 3.02 6.66 3.18
N LEU A 40 3.18 6.66 1.85
CA LEU A 40 2.43 7.54 0.95
C LEU A 40 0.92 7.23 0.96
N ALA A 41 0.55 5.95 0.92
CA ALA A 41 -0.85 5.53 0.95
C ALA A 41 -1.55 5.97 2.24
N ASN A 42 -0.91 5.83 3.41
CA ASN A 42 -1.47 6.30 4.68
C ASN A 42 -1.57 7.84 4.79
N GLN A 43 -0.88 8.59 3.93
CA GLN A 43 -1.02 10.04 3.82
C GLN A 43 -2.09 10.46 2.80
N GLY A 44 -2.82 9.51 2.20
CA GLY A 44 -3.82 9.79 1.16
C GLY A 44 -3.21 10.22 -0.18
N TYR A 45 -1.91 9.99 -0.39
CA TYR A 45 -1.20 10.48 -1.58
C TYR A 45 -1.79 9.96 -2.90
N TYR A 46 -2.34 8.74 -2.89
CA TYR A 46 -2.93 8.11 -4.08
C TYR A 46 -4.43 8.36 -4.23
N ASP A 47 -5.05 9.12 -3.33
CA ASP A 47 -6.49 9.38 -3.39
C ASP A 47 -6.84 10.23 -4.63
N GLY A 48 -7.86 9.79 -5.37
CA GLY A 48 -8.31 10.47 -6.59
C GLY A 48 -7.40 10.29 -7.80
N THR A 49 -6.35 9.47 -7.72
CA THR A 49 -5.51 9.12 -8.87
C THR A 49 -6.26 8.24 -9.87
N THR A 50 -5.88 8.33 -11.15
CA THR A 50 -6.44 7.54 -12.25
C THR A 50 -5.36 6.65 -12.85
N PHE A 51 -5.75 5.45 -13.29
CA PHE A 51 -4.89 4.50 -14.02
C PHE A 51 -5.33 4.39 -15.48
#